data_AF-A0A7Y1YS18-F1
#
_entry.id   AF-A0A7Y1YS18-F1
#
_cell.length_a   1.000
_cell.length_b   1.000
_cell.length_c   1.000
_cell.angle_alpha   90.00
_cell.angle_beta   90.00
_cell.angle_gamma   90.00
#
_symmetry.space_group_name_H-M   'P 1'
#
loop_
_entity.id
_entity.type
_entity.pdbx_description
1 polymer ?
#
loop_
_entity_poly.entity_id
_entity_poly.type
_entity_poly.pdbx_seq_one_letter_code
_entity_poly.pdbx_strand_id
1 'polypeptide(L)'
;EQLDTTYRPGGWNARQVIHHVPDSHLQAYSRFKLVLTEESPTIKPYHEDRWASLEDTFQTPVEISLNLLEALHYRWVKLLESMAVDDFDLYYIHPEYGKKYALGAVCKLYAWHGKHHLAHLSLIKNSTQV
;
A
#
# COMPACT_ATOMS: atom_id res chain seq x y z
N GLU A 1 19.52 1.01 13.84
CA GLU A 1 19.80 2.45 13.65
C GLU A 1 19.08 3.02 12.43
N GLN A 2 19.39 2.61 11.19
CA GLN A 2 18.72 3.15 9.98
C GLN A 2 17.19 2.99 9.94
N LEU A 3 16.65 1.91 10.51
CA LEU A 3 15.20 1.66 10.54
C LEU A 3 14.42 2.76 11.28
N ASP A 4 15.06 3.42 12.24
CA ASP A 4 14.42 4.43 13.09
C ASP A 4 14.73 5.86 12.60
N THR A 5 15.44 6.01 11.47
CA THR A 5 15.71 7.28 10.80
C THR A 5 14.53 7.71 9.91
N THR A 6 14.14 8.98 9.99
CA THR A 6 13.06 9.57 9.19
C THR A 6 13.50 9.94 7.77
N TYR A 7 12.66 9.72 6.76
CA TYR A 7 13.01 10.08 5.36
C TYR A 7 12.97 11.59 5.08
N ARG A 8 12.32 12.37 5.96
CA ARG A 8 12.30 13.84 5.96
C ARG A 8 11.93 14.35 7.37
N PRO A 9 12.18 15.63 7.71
CA PRO A 9 11.72 16.22 8.97
C PRO A 9 10.21 16.05 9.15
N GLY A 10 9.80 15.49 10.30
CA GLY A 10 8.39 15.19 10.61
C GLY A 10 7.76 14.07 9.77
N GLY A 11 8.55 13.39 8.93
CA GLY A 11 8.10 12.22 8.17
C GLY A 11 8.26 10.92 8.95
N TRP A 12 7.73 9.84 8.39
CA TRP A 12 7.90 8.49 8.93
C TRP A 12 9.37 8.04 8.90
N ASN A 13 9.71 7.15 9.82
CA ASN A 13 10.96 6.40 9.76
C ASN A 13 10.88 5.22 8.78
N ALA A 14 12.04 4.62 8.46
CA ALA A 14 12.09 3.49 7.55
C ALA A 14 11.20 2.33 7.99
N ARG A 15 11.16 2.02 9.29
CA ARG A 15 10.30 0.98 9.86
C ARG A 15 8.82 1.23 9.54
N GLN A 16 8.32 2.41 9.86
CA GLN A 16 6.94 2.83 9.56
C GLN A 16 6.64 2.74 8.06
N VAL A 17 7.56 3.19 7.19
CA VAL A 17 7.39 3.07 5.73
C VAL A 17 7.32 1.60 5.30
N ILE A 18 8.19 0.74 5.84
CA ILE A 18 8.24 -0.70 5.48
C ILE A 18 6.97 -1.43 5.93
N HIS A 19 6.42 -1.14 7.12
CA HIS A 19 5.17 -1.72 7.58
C HIS A 19 3.94 -1.15 6.85
N HIS A 20 3.95 0.16 6.52
CA HIS A 20 2.85 0.80 5.81
C HIS A 20 2.59 0.21 4.41
N VAL A 21 3.64 -0.14 3.66
CA VAL A 21 3.49 -0.63 2.28
C VAL A 21 2.58 -1.87 2.21
N PRO A 22 2.83 -2.98 2.93
CA PRO A 22 1.90 -4.11 2.94
C PRO A 22 0.51 -3.77 3.49
N ASP A 23 0.38 -2.90 4.50
CA ASP A 23 -0.94 -2.48 5.01
C ASP A 23 -1.78 -1.80 3.91
N SER A 24 -1.17 -0.83 3.22
CA SER A 24 -1.80 -0.11 2.11
C SER A 24 -2.15 -1.05 0.95
N HIS A 25 -1.26 -1.99 0.64
CA HIS A 25 -1.47 -2.95 -0.44
C HIS A 25 -2.51 -4.02 -0.07
N LEU A 26 -2.64 -4.40 1.21
CA LEU A 26 -3.71 -5.29 1.68
C LEU A 26 -5.07 -4.64 1.48
N GLN A 27 -5.20 -3.36 1.83
CA GLN A 27 -6.42 -2.60 1.58
C GLN A 27 -6.76 -2.57 0.09
N ALA A 28 -5.77 -2.30 -0.75
CA ALA A 28 -5.94 -2.30 -2.20
C ALA A 28 -6.38 -3.66 -2.74
N TYR A 29 -5.70 -4.74 -2.37
CA TYR A 29 -6.04 -6.10 -2.77
C TYR A 29 -7.48 -6.48 -2.38
N SER A 30 -7.89 -6.14 -1.15
CA SER A 30 -9.26 -6.33 -0.70
C SER A 30 -10.26 -5.52 -1.54
N ARG A 31 -9.95 -4.27 -1.87
CA ARG A 31 -10.79 -3.42 -2.74
C ARG A 31 -10.95 -4.00 -4.15
N PHE A 32 -9.89 -4.58 -4.73
CA PHE A 32 -10.00 -5.30 -6.00
C PHE A 32 -11.01 -6.43 -5.91
N LYS A 33 -10.93 -7.25 -4.86
CA LYS A 33 -11.87 -8.34 -4.66
C LYS A 33 -13.30 -7.85 -4.47
N LEU A 34 -13.53 -6.83 -3.65
CA LEU A 34 -14.86 -6.25 -3.45
C LEU A 34 -15.46 -5.80 -4.79
N VAL A 35 -14.70 -5.06 -5.61
CA VAL A 35 -15.18 -4.57 -6.91
C VAL A 35 -15.49 -5.70 -7.89
N LEU A 36 -14.71 -6.79 -7.86
CA LEU A 36 -14.93 -7.94 -8.73
C LEU A 36 -16.12 -8.82 -8.28
N THR A 37 -16.66 -8.59 -7.07
CA THR A 37 -17.74 -9.41 -6.50
C THR A 37 -18.98 -8.62 -6.11
N GLU A 38 -18.95 -7.30 -6.19
CA GLU A 38 -20.02 -6.40 -5.77
C GLU A 38 -20.25 -5.29 -6.80
N GLU A 39 -21.49 -4.82 -6.92
CA GLU A 39 -21.81 -3.71 -7.82
C GLU A 39 -21.39 -2.36 -7.22
N SER A 40 -20.30 -1.78 -7.75
CA SER A 40 -19.84 -0.42 -7.41
C SER A 40 -19.72 -0.14 -5.90
N PRO A 41 -18.99 -0.97 -5.13
CA PRO A 41 -18.99 -0.88 -3.68
C PRO A 41 -18.42 0.45 -3.18
N THR A 42 -18.93 0.94 -2.04
CA THR A 42 -18.32 2.04 -1.30
C THR A 42 -17.29 1.47 -0.33
N ILE A 43 -16.01 1.85 -0.48
CA ILE A 43 -14.94 1.28 0.34
C ILE A 43 -14.87 1.95 1.71
N LYS A 44 -14.18 1.29 2.64
CA LYS A 44 -13.81 1.86 3.95
C LYS A 44 -12.42 2.55 3.85
N PRO A 45 -12.33 3.87 4.10
CA PRO A 45 -11.06 4.53 4.33
C PRO A 45 -10.40 4.05 5.63
N TYR A 46 -9.10 4.27 5.77
CA TYR A 46 -8.38 4.00 7.01
C TYR A 46 -7.41 5.15 7.29
N HIS A 47 -7.12 5.35 8.58
CA HIS A 47 -6.20 6.39 9.04
C HIS A 47 -4.76 5.86 9.03
N GLU A 48 -4.10 5.94 7.87
CA GLU A 48 -2.74 5.39 7.67
C GLU A 48 -1.70 5.95 8.65
N ASP A 49 -1.84 7.22 9.02
CA ASP A 49 -1.03 7.91 10.02
C ASP A 49 -1.15 7.26 11.40
N ARG A 50 -2.38 6.89 11.77
CA ARG A 50 -2.65 6.22 13.05
C ARG A 50 -2.18 4.77 13.03
N TRP A 51 -2.34 4.07 11.90
CA TRP A 51 -1.85 2.69 11.72
C TRP A 51 -0.32 2.63 11.86
N ALA A 52 0.40 3.50 11.17
CA ALA A 52 1.86 3.61 11.27
C ALA A 52 2.37 4.04 12.66
N SER A 53 1.46 4.43 13.57
CA SER A 53 1.80 4.83 14.94
C SER A 53 1.40 3.78 15.98
N LEU A 54 0.84 2.64 15.57
CA LEU A 54 0.51 1.55 16.47
C LEU A 54 1.77 0.82 16.95
N GLU A 55 1.70 0.21 18.13
CA GLU A 55 2.85 -0.42 18.78
C GLU A 55 3.42 -1.60 17.97
N ASP A 56 2.59 -2.34 17.24
CA ASP A 56 3.05 -3.44 16.40
C ASP A 56 4.01 -2.97 15.30
N THR A 57 3.85 -1.75 14.80
CA THR A 57 4.78 -1.14 13.85
C THR A 57 6.18 -1.01 14.43
N PHE A 58 6.33 -0.81 15.74
CA PHE A 58 7.62 -0.63 16.39
C PHE A 58 8.22 -1.94 16.91
N GLN A 59 7.37 -2.89 17.31
CA GLN A 59 7.80 -4.17 17.90
C GLN A 59 8.03 -5.27 16.86
N THR A 60 7.40 -5.19 15.69
CA THR A 60 7.48 -6.25 14.67
C THR A 60 8.77 -6.12 13.87
N PRO A 61 9.54 -7.22 13.67
CA PRO A 61 10.66 -7.23 12.72
C PRO A 61 10.17 -6.92 11.30
N VAL A 62 10.89 -6.06 10.58
CA VAL A 62 10.50 -5.60 9.24
C VAL A 62 10.41 -6.74 8.23
N GLU A 63 11.16 -7.82 8.45
CA GLU A 63 11.15 -9.04 7.65
C GLU A 63 9.76 -9.68 7.57
N ILE A 64 8.95 -9.56 8.63
CA ILE A 64 7.58 -10.07 8.65
C ILE A 64 6.71 -9.31 7.65
N SER A 65 6.84 -7.99 7.58
CA SER A 65 6.13 -7.17 6.60
C SER A 65 6.64 -7.38 5.18
N LEU A 66 7.94 -7.64 4.99
CA LEU A 66 8.48 -7.99 3.68
C LEU A 66 7.93 -9.33 3.17
N ASN A 67 7.88 -10.35 4.04
CA ASN A 67 7.29 -11.65 3.70
C ASN A 67 5.79 -11.53 3.39
N LEU A 68 5.06 -10.72 4.17
CA LEU A 68 3.65 -10.42 3.90
C LEU A 68 3.47 -9.74 2.55
N LEU A 69 4.32 -8.76 2.23
CA LEU A 69 4.27 -8.03 0.97
C LEU A 69 4.52 -8.97 -0.23
N GLU A 70 5.51 -9.85 -0.12
CA GLU A 70 5.82 -10.84 -1.16
C GLU A 70 4.63 -11.79 -1.41
N ALA A 71 4.10 -12.40 -0.35
CA ALA A 71 2.95 -13.31 -0.46
C ALA A 71 1.70 -12.60 -1.01
N LEU A 72 1.47 -11.37 -0.56
CA LEU A 72 0.37 -10.53 -1.03
C LEU A 72 0.50 -10.21 -2.52
N HIS A 73 1.68 -9.75 -2.96
CA HIS A 73 1.92 -9.41 -4.37
C HIS A 73 1.81 -10.63 -5.26
N TYR A 74 2.30 -11.80 -4.82
CA TYR A 74 2.12 -13.04 -5.56
C TYR A 74 0.63 -13.31 -5.84
N ARG A 75 -0.21 -13.22 -4.81
CA ARG A 75 -1.65 -13.42 -4.92
C ARG A 75 -2.35 -12.33 -5.73
N TRP A 76 -1.93 -11.08 -5.57
CA TRP A 76 -2.57 -9.96 -6.23
C TRP A 76 -2.22 -9.92 -7.72
N VAL A 77 -0.97 -10.18 -8.10
CA VAL A 77 -0.57 -10.32 -9.51
C VAL A 77 -1.34 -11.46 -10.16
N LYS A 78 -1.50 -12.62 -9.50
CA LYS A 78 -2.32 -13.71 -10.04
C LYS A 78 -3.78 -13.32 -10.27
N LEU A 79 -4.35 -12.47 -9.40
CA LEU A 79 -5.69 -11.91 -9.60
C LEU A 79 -5.70 -11.00 -10.83
N LEU A 80 -4.76 -10.06 -10.94
CA LEU A 80 -4.66 -9.10 -12.05
C LEU A 80 -4.46 -9.80 -13.40
N GLU A 81 -3.65 -10.86 -13.45
CA GLU A 81 -3.43 -11.69 -14.65
C GLU A 81 -4.68 -12.47 -15.07
N SER A 82 -5.61 -12.73 -14.14
CA SER A 82 -6.84 -13.48 -14.41
C SER A 82 -8.04 -12.61 -14.80
N MET A 83 -7.94 -11.28 -14.63
CA MET A 83 -9.01 -10.34 -14.95
C MET A 83 -9.21 -10.21 -16.46
N ALA A 84 -10.47 -10.10 -16.88
CA ALA A 84 -10.79 -9.69 -18.24
C ALA A 84 -10.39 -8.21 -18.44
N VAL A 85 -10.18 -7.80 -19.69
CA VAL A 85 -9.82 -6.41 -20.02
C VAL A 85 -10.88 -5.43 -19.48
N ASP A 86 -12.16 -5.79 -19.61
CA ASP A 86 -13.29 -4.96 -19.17
C ASP A 86 -13.40 -4.88 -17.64
N ASP A 87 -12.86 -5.85 -16.89
CA ASP A 87 -12.86 -5.80 -15.42
C ASP A 87 -12.05 -4.61 -14.89
N PHE A 88 -11.10 -4.10 -15.67
CA PHE A 88 -10.30 -2.92 -15.28
C PHE A 88 -11.12 -1.61 -15.29
N ASP A 89 -12.28 -1.59 -15.96
CA ASP A 89 -13.20 -0.45 -15.96
C ASP A 89 -14.20 -0.49 -14.78
N LEU A 90 -14.32 -1.63 -14.09
CA LEU A 90 -15.06 -1.72 -12.83
C LEU A 90 -14.43 -0.80 -11.79
N TYR A 91 -15.25 -0.30 -10.85
CA TYR A 91 -14.82 0.73 -9.92
C TYR A 91 -15.42 0.57 -8.52
N TYR A 92 -14.76 1.18 -7.53
CA TYR A 92 -15.36 1.47 -6.24
C TYR A 92 -15.59 2.98 -6.06
N ILE A 93 -16.39 3.33 -5.06
CA ILE A 93 -16.63 4.71 -4.64
C ILE A 93 -15.83 4.99 -3.37
N HIS A 94 -15.01 6.04 -3.38
CA HIS A 94 -14.35 6.53 -2.17
C HIS A 94 -15.30 7.49 -1.44
N PRO A 95 -15.76 7.19 -0.21
CA PRO A 95 -16.84 7.94 0.44
C PRO A 95 -16.46 9.39 0.74
N GLU A 96 -15.19 9.65 1.07
CA GLU A 96 -14.72 11.01 1.42
C GLU A 96 -14.76 11.99 0.24
N TYR A 97 -14.62 11.49 -0.99
CA TYR A 97 -14.54 12.33 -2.20
C TYR A 97 -15.75 12.18 -3.12
N GLY A 98 -16.64 11.22 -2.83
CA GLY A 98 -17.72 10.80 -3.74
C GLY A 98 -17.21 10.33 -5.11
N LYS A 99 -15.92 10.00 -5.22
CA LYS A 99 -15.23 9.80 -6.49
C LYS A 99 -15.15 8.30 -6.84
N LYS A 100 -15.34 8.00 -8.12
CA LYS A 100 -15.14 6.66 -8.69
C LYS A 100 -13.67 6.38 -8.95
N TYR A 101 -13.22 5.21 -8.55
CA TYR A 101 -11.86 4.73 -8.78
C TYR A 101 -11.92 3.41 -9.55
N ALA A 102 -11.66 3.48 -10.85
CA ALA A 102 -11.59 2.31 -11.72
C ALA A 102 -10.36 1.45 -11.39
N LEU A 103 -10.50 0.11 -11.43
CA LEU A 103 -9.44 -0.82 -11.05
C LEU A 103 -8.17 -0.64 -11.89
N GLY A 104 -8.28 -0.31 -13.17
CA GLY A 104 -7.12 0.00 -14.02
C GLY A 104 -6.34 1.23 -13.56
N ALA A 105 -7.02 2.26 -13.07
CA ALA A 105 -6.37 3.44 -12.49
C ALA A 105 -5.72 3.11 -11.14
N VAL A 106 -6.39 2.29 -10.33
CA VAL A 106 -5.88 1.85 -9.02
C VAL A 106 -4.64 0.95 -9.20
N CYS A 107 -4.63 0.04 -10.18
CA CYS A 107 -3.46 -0.78 -10.49
C CYS A 107 -2.22 0.08 -10.77
N LYS A 108 -2.37 1.10 -11.63
CA LYS A 108 -1.31 2.08 -11.94
C LYS A 108 -0.88 2.87 -10.70
N LEU A 109 -1.85 3.32 -9.89
CA LEU A 109 -1.59 4.04 -8.65
C LEU A 109 -0.73 3.22 -7.70
N TYR A 110 -1.03 1.93 -7.50
CA TYR A 110 -0.27 1.08 -6.58
C TYR A 110 1.09 0.64 -7.14
N ALA A 111 1.25 0.55 -8.46
CA ALA A 111 2.57 0.41 -9.08
C ALA A 111 3.46 1.65 -8.84
N TRP A 112 2.89 2.86 -8.89
CA TRP A 112 3.57 4.09 -8.50
C TRP A 112 3.85 4.13 -6.99
N HIS A 113 2.88 3.75 -6.15
CA HIS A 113 2.97 3.79 -4.70
C HIS A 113 4.17 2.99 -4.17
N GLY A 114 4.38 1.77 -4.68
CA GLY A 114 5.55 0.97 -4.34
C GLY A 114 6.87 1.66 -4.69
N LYS A 115 6.98 2.24 -5.89
CA LYS A 115 8.17 2.99 -6.32
C LYS A 115 8.38 4.26 -5.49
N HIS A 116 7.29 4.94 -5.13
CA HIS A 116 7.31 6.15 -4.33
C HIS A 116 7.89 5.89 -2.94
N HIS A 117 7.42 4.87 -2.23
CA HIS A 117 7.95 4.53 -0.90
C HIS A 117 9.37 3.95 -0.95
N LEU A 118 9.72 3.20 -2.00
CA LEU A 118 11.10 2.78 -2.21
C LEU A 118 12.06 3.97 -2.37
N ALA A 119 11.61 5.04 -3.03
CA ALA A 119 12.41 6.27 -3.14
C ALA A 119 12.62 6.94 -1.78
N HIS A 120 11.61 6.97 -0.89
CA HIS A 120 11.78 7.46 0.48
C HIS A 120 12.82 6.66 1.27
N LEU A 121 12.78 5.32 1.19
CA LEU A 121 13.79 4.46 1.83
C LEU A 121 15.19 4.69 1.27
N SER A 122 15.30 4.99 -0.04
CA SER A 122 16.58 5.31 -0.67
C SER A 122 17.18 6.62 -0.14
N LEU A 123 16.36 7.62 0.19
CA LEU A 123 16.84 8.85 0.84
C LEU A 123 17.48 8.56 2.20
N ILE A 124 16.86 7.69 3.00
CA ILE A 124 17.40 7.27 4.31
C ILE A 124 18.73 6.57 4.11
N LYS A 125 18.77 5.55 3.24
CA LYS A 125 20.00 4.78 2.97
C LYS A 125 21.18 5.67 2.58
N ASN A 126 20.94 6.67 1.74
CA ASN A 126 21.96 7.58 1.24
C ASN A 126 22.37 8.66 2.27
N SER A 127 21.48 9.04 3.19
CA SER A 127 21.78 10.06 4.22
C SER A 127 22.79 9.60 5.27
N THR A 128 22.94 8.30 5.46
CA THR A 128 23.89 7.66 6.41
C THR A 128 25.26 7.32 5.82
N GLN A 129 25.53 7.68 4.56
CA GLN A 129 26.84 7.45 3.91
C GLN A 129 27.74 8.70 3.88
N VAL A 130 27.41 9.74 4.67
CA VAL A 130 28.17 10.99 4.81
C VAL A 130 28.78 11.08 6.19
#